data_AF-A0A538LSA0-F1
#
_entry.id   AF-A0A538LSA0-F1
#
_cell.length_a   1.000
_cell.length_b   1.000
_cell.length_c   1.000
_cell.angle_alpha   90.00
_cell.angle_beta   90.00
_cell.angle_gamma   90.00
#
_symmetry.space_group_name_H-M   'P 1'
#
loop_
_entity.id
_entity.type
_entity.pdbx_description
1 polymer ?
#
loop_
_entity_poly.entity_id
_entity_poly.type
_entity_poly.pdbx_seq_one_letter_code
_entity_poly.pdbx_strand_id
1 'polypeptide(L)'
;MAEVVSSLGYEPLFRELPLTYRTDQDVDPCPDVALVGRWGSDALALEVIHRLVHDGACPAVARLASRDPDYVGRAARAGAFAVVVGIDGGDLQAAIDLAVARFHQYRMLQEAFLRRAVVEQAKGILMARHGIDQDAAFDLLRAHSRRRSRKVADVAAAVVESHLLLRTAVEEEATRPHGIQA
;
A
#
# COMPACT_ATOMS: atom_id res chain seq x y z
N MET A 1 -26.49 9.56 -1.97
CA MET A 1 -25.04 9.51 -1.68
C MET A 1 -24.23 10.10 -2.83
N ALA A 2 -24.31 9.59 -4.06
CA ALA A 2 -23.59 10.17 -5.20
C ALA A 2 -23.81 11.67 -5.39
N GLU A 3 -25.06 12.14 -5.21
CA GLU A 3 -25.42 13.56 -5.28
C GLU A 3 -24.78 14.41 -4.16
N VAL A 4 -24.76 13.91 -2.92
CA VAL A 4 -24.10 14.58 -1.79
C VAL A 4 -22.59 14.65 -2.02
N VAL A 5 -21.96 13.55 -2.45
CA VAL A 5 -20.52 13.50 -2.78
C VAL A 5 -20.18 14.49 -3.90
N SER A 6 -21.00 14.54 -4.95
CA SER A 6 -20.82 15.49 -6.06
C SER A 6 -20.98 16.95 -5.61
N SER A 7 -21.92 17.22 -4.70
CA SER A 7 -22.11 18.57 -4.13
C SER A 7 -20.93 19.03 -3.26
N LEU A 8 -20.13 18.09 -2.76
CA LEU A 8 -18.89 18.34 -2.02
C LEU A 8 -17.66 18.46 -2.95
N GLY A 9 -17.84 18.37 -4.27
CA GLY A 9 -16.75 18.49 -5.25
C GLY A 9 -15.99 17.19 -5.54
N TYR A 10 -16.48 16.05 -5.06
CA TYR A 10 -15.89 14.74 -5.36
C TYR A 10 -16.58 14.07 -6.56
N GLU A 11 -15.80 13.42 -7.42
CA GLU A 11 -16.31 12.60 -8.51
C GLU A 11 -16.52 11.14 -8.04
N PRO A 12 -17.76 10.61 -8.07
CA PRO A 12 -18.02 9.24 -7.66
C PRO A 12 -17.53 8.26 -8.74
N LEU A 13 -16.40 7.59 -8.50
CA LEU A 13 -15.82 6.61 -9.42
C LEU A 13 -16.64 5.31 -9.52
N PHE A 14 -17.16 4.83 -8.39
CA PHE A 14 -17.94 3.60 -8.33
C PHE A 14 -19.12 3.77 -7.37
N ARG A 15 -20.29 3.27 -7.78
CA ARG A 15 -21.48 3.19 -6.91
C ARG A 15 -21.50 1.91 -6.08
N GLU A 16 -20.93 0.84 -6.63
CA GLU A 16 -20.71 -0.46 -6.00
C GLU A 16 -19.30 -0.89 -6.38
N LEU A 17 -18.48 -1.22 -5.38
CA LEU A 17 -17.12 -1.68 -5.63
C LEU A 17 -17.20 -3.14 -6.10
N PRO A 18 -16.71 -3.49 -7.29
CA PRO A 18 -16.65 -4.88 -7.71
C PRO A 18 -15.87 -5.71 -6.69
N LEU A 19 -16.37 -6.89 -6.33
CA LEU A 19 -15.61 -7.79 -5.44
C LEU A 19 -14.28 -8.22 -6.07
N THR A 20 -14.14 -8.06 -7.38
CA THR A 20 -12.92 -8.29 -8.16
C THR A 20 -11.98 -7.08 -8.26
N TYR A 21 -12.33 -5.92 -7.69
CA TYR A 21 -11.49 -4.72 -7.76
C TYR A 21 -10.11 -5.02 -7.15
N ARG A 22 -9.09 -4.90 -7.99
CA ARG A 22 -7.66 -5.02 -7.66
C ARG A 22 -6.98 -3.74 -8.10
N THR A 23 -6.16 -3.18 -7.23
CA THR A 23 -5.42 -1.94 -7.50
C THR A 23 -4.13 -2.16 -8.31
N ASP A 24 -3.84 -3.41 -8.66
CA ASP A 24 -2.55 -3.85 -9.23
C ASP A 24 -2.67 -4.34 -10.69
N GLN A 25 -3.88 -4.48 -11.23
CA GLN A 25 -4.09 -4.96 -12.62
C GLN A 25 -5.17 -4.12 -13.31
N ASP A 26 -4.73 -3.38 -14.33
CA ASP A 26 -5.49 -2.49 -15.24
C ASP A 26 -5.94 -1.11 -14.71
N VAL A 27 -5.98 -0.17 -15.66
CA VAL A 27 -6.09 1.30 -15.56
C VAL A 27 -7.46 1.74 -15.03
N ASP A 28 -7.86 1.28 -13.86
CA ASP A 28 -8.97 1.87 -13.12
C ASP A 28 -8.44 3.00 -12.22
N PRO A 29 -9.12 4.16 -12.17
CA PRO A 29 -8.68 5.28 -11.34
C PRO A 29 -8.63 4.84 -9.88
N CYS A 30 -7.46 4.96 -9.26
CA CYS A 30 -7.31 4.73 -7.83
C CYS A 30 -8.10 5.82 -7.09
N PRO A 31 -9.11 5.49 -6.26
CA PRO A 31 -9.88 6.49 -5.53
C PRO A 31 -9.00 7.22 -4.51
N ASP A 32 -9.22 8.52 -4.33
CA ASP A 32 -8.55 9.27 -3.25
C ASP A 32 -9.11 8.93 -1.87
N VAL A 33 -10.37 8.51 -1.80
CA VAL A 33 -11.06 8.07 -0.58
C VAL A 33 -12.19 7.12 -0.94
N ALA A 34 -12.40 6.08 -0.13
CA ALA A 34 -13.50 5.14 -0.28
C ALA A 34 -14.57 5.36 0.81
N LEU A 35 -15.82 5.54 0.40
CA LEU A 35 -16.97 5.57 1.31
C LEU A 35 -17.66 4.19 1.29
N VAL A 36 -17.59 3.45 2.41
CA VAL A 36 -18.05 2.06 2.47
C VAL A 36 -19.31 1.93 3.34
N GLY A 37 -20.43 1.52 2.75
CA GLY A 37 -21.67 1.21 3.45
C GLY A 37 -21.83 -0.26 3.81
N ARG A 38 -22.77 -0.56 4.73
CA ARG A 38 -23.06 -1.92 5.22
C ARG A 38 -23.91 -2.81 4.29
N TRP A 39 -24.19 -2.42 3.03
CA TRP A 39 -25.22 -2.96 2.11
C TRP A 39 -25.60 -4.45 2.32
N GLY A 40 -26.49 -4.72 3.29
CA GLY A 40 -26.96 -6.07 3.63
C GLY A 40 -25.93 -7.02 4.29
N SER A 41 -24.66 -6.66 4.40
CA SER A 41 -23.62 -7.51 4.99
C SER A 41 -22.48 -6.70 5.63
N ASP A 42 -22.40 -6.73 6.96
CA ASP A 42 -21.28 -6.18 7.71
C ASP A 42 -19.97 -6.85 7.34
N ALA A 43 -19.98 -8.17 7.15
CA ALA A 43 -18.79 -8.94 6.84
C ALA A 43 -18.16 -8.47 5.53
N LEU A 44 -19.00 -8.26 4.51
CA LEU A 44 -18.55 -7.77 3.21
C LEU A 44 -18.02 -6.33 3.29
N ALA A 45 -18.71 -5.45 4.01
CA ALA A 45 -18.27 -4.07 4.17
C ALA A 45 -16.90 -3.98 4.87
N LEU A 46 -16.69 -4.78 5.92
CA LEU A 46 -15.43 -4.85 6.63
C LEU A 46 -14.31 -5.46 5.78
N GLU A 47 -14.62 -6.47 4.96
CA GLU A 47 -13.67 -7.07 4.03
C GLU A 47 -13.19 -6.05 2.99
N VAL A 48 -14.11 -5.26 2.42
CA VAL A 48 -13.74 -4.20 1.47
C VAL A 48 -12.88 -3.14 2.13
N ILE A 49 -13.22 -2.71 3.35
CA ILE A 49 -12.39 -1.77 4.13
C ILE A 49 -10.98 -2.35 4.31
N HIS A 50 -10.90 -3.61 4.75
CA HIS A 50 -9.64 -4.28 5.00
C HIS A 50 -8.76 -4.31 3.75
N ARG A 51 -9.31 -4.77 2.63
CA ARG A 51 -8.59 -4.87 1.37
C ARG A 51 -8.06 -3.51 0.89
N LEU A 52 -8.92 -2.48 0.82
CA LEU A 52 -8.53 -1.16 0.33
C LEU A 52 -7.38 -0.55 1.14
N VAL A 53 -7.41 -0.72 2.46
CA VAL A 53 -6.40 -0.15 3.36
C VAL A 53 -5.13 -1.00 3.40
N HIS A 54 -5.26 -2.33 3.40
CA HIS A 54 -4.13 -3.26 3.44
C HIS A 54 -3.29 -3.19 2.16
N ASP A 55 -3.95 -3.13 0.99
CA ASP A 55 -3.28 -3.01 -0.30
C ASP A 55 -2.69 -1.60 -0.52
N GLY A 56 -2.94 -0.66 0.42
CA GLY A 56 -2.44 0.71 0.36
C GLY A 56 -3.07 1.55 -0.75
N ALA A 57 -4.27 1.17 -1.19
CA ALA A 57 -4.98 1.83 -2.28
C ALA A 57 -5.40 3.26 -1.88
N CYS A 58 -6.17 3.39 -0.79
CA CYS A 58 -6.74 4.65 -0.34
C CYS A 58 -7.27 4.56 1.10
N PRO A 59 -7.53 5.70 1.78
CA PRO A 59 -8.29 5.73 3.02
C PRO A 59 -9.73 5.24 2.84
N ALA A 60 -10.21 4.44 3.79
CA ALA A 60 -11.62 4.03 3.87
C ALA A 60 -12.37 4.76 5.01
N VAL A 61 -13.55 5.30 4.70
CA VAL A 61 -14.52 5.88 5.64
C VAL A 61 -15.74 4.96 5.69
N ALA A 62 -16.03 4.40 6.86
CA ALA A 62 -17.22 3.57 7.03
C ALA A 62 -18.47 4.44 7.24
N ARG A 63 -19.53 4.18 6.48
CA ARG A 63 -20.80 4.89 6.57
C ARG A 63 -21.86 4.01 7.24
N LEU A 64 -22.46 4.53 8.29
CA LEU A 64 -23.54 3.87 9.02
C LEU A 64 -24.83 4.65 8.82
N ALA A 65 -25.97 3.96 8.77
CA ALA A 65 -27.28 4.62 8.77
C ALA A 65 -27.65 5.15 10.16
N SER A 66 -27.22 4.46 11.22
CA SER A 66 -27.45 4.79 12.62
C SER A 66 -26.23 4.43 13.46
N ARG A 67 -26.09 5.03 14.64
CA ARG A 67 -24.95 4.78 15.55
C ARG A 67 -24.94 3.30 15.98
N ASP A 68 -23.80 2.65 15.77
CA ASP A 68 -23.55 1.25 16.16
C ASP A 68 -22.11 1.12 16.69
N PRO A 69 -21.92 1.19 18.02
CA PRO A 69 -20.58 1.14 18.63
C PRO A 69 -19.81 -0.15 18.33
N ASP A 70 -20.49 -1.28 18.22
CA ASP A 70 -19.86 -2.57 17.94
C ASP A 70 -19.32 -2.61 16.52
N TYR A 71 -20.10 -2.11 15.56
CA TYR A 71 -19.64 -1.96 14.19
C TYR A 71 -18.49 -0.94 14.08
N VAL A 72 -18.54 0.19 14.80
CA VAL A 72 -17.42 1.17 14.84
C VAL A 72 -16.11 0.49 15.24
N GLY A 73 -16.13 -0.33 16.30
CA GLY A 73 -14.94 -1.07 16.73
C GLY A 73 -14.45 -2.09 15.71
N ARG A 74 -15.37 -2.77 15.01
CA ARG A 74 -15.03 -3.71 13.93
C ARG A 74 -14.46 -2.99 12.70
N ALA A 75 -15.03 -1.87 12.30
CA ALA A 75 -14.55 -1.06 11.18
C ALA A 75 -13.15 -0.51 11.45
N ALA A 76 -12.90 -0.01 12.67
CA ALA A 76 -11.57 0.41 13.09
C ALA A 76 -10.54 -0.74 13.02
N ARG A 77 -10.91 -1.94 13.49
CA ARG A 77 -10.04 -3.14 13.38
C ARG A 77 -9.79 -3.58 11.94
N ALA A 78 -10.77 -3.40 11.05
CA ALA A 78 -10.59 -3.66 9.63
C ALA A 78 -9.66 -2.64 8.95
N GLY A 79 -9.44 -1.46 9.56
CA GLY A 79 -8.54 -0.43 9.06
C GLY A 79 -9.23 0.86 8.62
N ALA A 80 -10.53 1.03 8.89
CA ALA A 80 -11.22 2.28 8.58
C ALA A 80 -10.55 3.47 9.30
N PHE A 81 -10.32 4.54 8.55
CA PHE A 81 -9.68 5.75 9.07
C PHE A 81 -10.67 6.72 9.71
N ALA A 82 -11.95 6.62 9.33
CA ALA A 82 -13.03 7.38 9.94
C ALA A 82 -14.37 6.61 9.84
N VAL A 83 -15.33 7.02 10.66
CA VAL A 83 -16.70 6.53 10.62
C VAL A 83 -17.66 7.73 10.64
N VAL A 84 -18.65 7.72 9.76
CA VAL A 84 -19.70 8.73 9.70
C VAL A 84 -21.08 8.07 9.83
N VAL A 85 -21.98 8.72 10.56
CA VAL A 85 -23.36 8.28 10.72
C VAL A 85 -24.26 9.22 9.92
N GLY A 86 -25.15 8.67 9.09
CA GLY A 86 -26.05 9.45 8.25
C GLY A 86 -25.47 9.78 6.87
N ILE A 87 -25.96 10.87 6.29
CA ILE A 87 -25.59 11.39 4.96
C ILE A 87 -25.47 12.92 4.94
N ASP A 88 -25.31 13.54 6.12
CA ASP A 88 -25.08 14.99 6.20
C ASP A 88 -23.76 15.35 5.53
N GLY A 89 -23.79 16.37 4.67
CA GLY A 89 -22.62 16.77 3.88
C GLY A 89 -21.47 17.29 4.73
N GLY A 90 -21.77 18.00 5.83
CA GLY A 90 -20.75 18.53 6.74
C GLY A 90 -20.04 17.44 7.53
N ASP A 91 -20.81 16.53 8.13
CA ASP A 91 -20.25 15.38 8.85
C ASP A 91 -19.42 14.46 7.93
N LEU A 92 -19.90 14.28 6.69
CA LEU A 92 -19.18 13.50 5.69
C LEU A 92 -17.86 14.17 5.29
N GLN A 93 -17.86 15.47 5.01
CA GLN A 93 -16.65 16.20 4.66
C GLN A 93 -15.61 16.11 5.78
N ALA A 94 -16.03 16.33 7.03
CA ALA A 94 -15.14 16.22 8.19
C ALA A 94 -14.54 14.81 8.34
N ALA A 95 -15.32 13.76 8.07
CA ALA A 95 -14.84 12.38 8.10
C ALA A 95 -13.84 12.10 6.96
N ILE A 96 -14.07 12.63 5.76
CA ILE A 96 -13.15 12.50 4.63
C ILE A 96 -11.82 13.22 4.93
N ASP A 97 -11.89 14.47 5.37
CA ASP A 97 -10.70 15.28 5.67
C ASP A 97 -9.82 14.58 6.73
N LEU A 98 -10.46 14.06 7.78
CA LEU A 98 -9.77 13.28 8.82
C LEU A 98 -9.14 12.01 8.24
N ALA A 99 -9.86 11.27 7.40
CA ALA A 99 -9.38 10.01 6.85
C ALA A 99 -8.18 10.20 5.92
N VAL A 100 -8.25 11.19 5.03
CA VAL A 100 -7.17 11.57 4.12
C VAL A 100 -5.92 11.99 4.90
N ALA A 101 -6.07 12.89 5.88
CA ALA A 101 -4.94 13.35 6.69
C ALA A 101 -4.27 12.19 7.45
N ARG A 102 -5.04 11.28 8.03
CA ARG A 102 -4.51 10.12 8.77
C ARG A 102 -3.85 9.10 7.86
N PHE A 103 -4.38 8.89 6.66
CA PHE A 103 -3.76 7.99 5.69
C PHE A 103 -2.42 8.52 5.19
N HIS A 104 -2.31 9.83 4.93
CA HIS A 104 -1.01 10.43 4.59
C HIS A 104 0.04 10.21 5.70
N GLN A 105 -0.34 10.42 6.96
CA GLN A 105 0.55 10.16 8.11
C GLN A 105 0.96 8.68 8.17
N TYR A 106 0.00 7.77 7.99
CA TYR A 106 0.24 6.33 7.97
C TYR A 106 1.21 5.93 6.83
N ARG A 107 0.99 6.42 5.61
CA ARG A 107 1.84 6.14 4.45
C ARG A 107 3.25 6.68 4.63
N MET A 108 3.42 7.90 5.13
CA MET A 108 4.74 8.47 5.44
C MET A 108 5.54 7.59 6.40
N LEU A 109 4.87 7.05 7.43
CA LEU A 109 5.50 6.17 8.41
C LEU A 109 5.88 4.82 7.78
N GLN A 110 4.97 4.22 7.00
CA GLN A 110 5.24 2.97 6.27
C GLN A 110 6.42 3.14 5.30
N GLU A 111 6.44 4.21 4.51
CA GLU A 111 7.54 4.51 3.60
C GLU A 111 8.87 4.71 4.33
N ALA A 112 8.86 5.30 5.53
CA ALA A 112 10.07 5.43 6.35
C ALA A 112 10.60 4.06 6.80
N PHE A 113 9.71 3.15 7.22
CA PHE A 113 10.10 1.79 7.60
C PHE A 113 10.58 0.95 6.42
N LEU A 114 9.86 0.98 5.29
CA LEU A 114 10.24 0.27 4.08
C LEU A 114 11.63 0.71 3.58
N ARG A 115 11.91 2.02 3.59
CA ARG A 115 13.24 2.54 3.23
C ARG A 115 14.35 1.98 4.12
N ARG A 116 14.12 1.82 5.42
CA ARG A 116 15.12 1.23 6.32
C ARG A 116 15.31 -0.26 6.06
N ALA A 117 14.23 -1.00 5.87
CA ALA A 117 14.29 -2.43 5.58
C ALA A 117 15.08 -2.72 4.30
N VAL A 118 14.84 -1.94 3.23
CA VAL A 118 15.55 -2.07 1.95
C VAL A 118 17.06 -1.81 2.10
N VAL A 119 17.46 -0.84 2.91
CA VAL A 119 18.89 -0.57 3.18
C VAL A 119 19.54 -1.74 3.91
N GLU A 120 18.89 -2.31 4.92
CA GLU A 120 19.42 -3.47 5.64
C GLU A 120 19.52 -4.72 4.75
N GLN A 121 18.53 -4.95 3.88
CA GLN A 121 18.56 -6.04 2.91
C GLN A 121 19.71 -5.87 1.91
N ALA A 122 19.89 -4.67 1.37
CA ALA A 122 21.00 -4.37 0.46
C ALA A 122 22.37 -4.58 1.13
N LYS A 123 22.52 -4.18 2.40
CA LYS A 123 23.73 -4.46 3.18
C LYS A 123 23.98 -5.96 3.29
N GLY A 124 22.98 -6.76 3.65
CA GLY A 124 23.09 -8.22 3.72
C GLY A 124 23.53 -8.86 2.39
N ILE A 125 22.99 -8.40 1.27
CA ILE A 125 23.40 -8.84 -0.07
C ILE A 125 24.87 -8.51 -0.34
N LEU A 126 25.29 -7.28 -0.05
CA LEU A 126 26.68 -6.84 -0.26
C LEU A 126 27.66 -7.60 0.64
N MET A 127 27.29 -7.84 1.90
CA MET A 127 28.05 -8.67 2.83
C MET A 127 28.25 -10.07 2.29
N ALA A 128 27.17 -10.73 1.86
CA ALA A 128 27.23 -12.09 1.32
C ALA A 128 28.05 -12.17 0.02
N ARG A 129 27.92 -11.16 -0.87
CA ARG A 129 28.59 -11.16 -2.18
C ARG A 129 30.06 -10.78 -2.11
N HIS A 130 30.42 -9.87 -1.21
CA HIS A 130 31.78 -9.31 -1.14
C HIS A 130 32.59 -9.82 0.07
N GLY A 131 31.98 -10.60 0.98
CA GLY A 131 32.64 -11.10 2.18
C GLY A 131 33.04 -9.99 3.15
N ILE A 132 32.28 -8.89 3.16
CA ILE A 132 32.55 -7.70 3.98
C ILE A 132 31.59 -7.62 5.18
N ASP A 133 31.97 -6.84 6.18
CA ASP A 133 31.11 -6.55 7.31
C ASP A 133 30.01 -5.53 6.97
N GLN A 134 29.15 -5.30 7.95
CA GLN A 134 27.98 -4.45 7.83
C GLN A 134 28.34 -2.97 7.59
N ASP A 135 29.39 -2.48 8.23
CA ASP A 135 29.80 -1.08 8.16
C ASP A 135 30.43 -0.78 6.79
N ALA A 136 31.31 -1.67 6.31
CA ALA A 136 31.88 -1.60 4.98
C ALA A 136 30.80 -1.67 3.88
N ALA A 137 29.79 -2.54 4.04
CA ALA A 137 28.67 -2.61 3.11
C ALA A 137 27.87 -1.29 3.05
N PHE A 138 27.63 -0.65 4.20
CA PHE A 138 26.93 0.62 4.25
C PHE A 138 27.75 1.78 3.66
N ASP A 139 29.07 1.77 3.88
CA ASP A 139 29.98 2.74 3.28
C ASP A 139 30.03 2.62 1.75
N LEU A 140 29.96 1.40 1.20
CA LEU A 140 29.81 1.21 -0.25
C LEU A 140 28.52 1.84 -0.79
N LEU A 141 27.38 1.63 -0.12
CA LEU A 141 26.11 2.25 -0.51
C LEU A 141 26.20 3.79 -0.46
N ARG A 142 26.81 4.35 0.58
CA ARG A 142 27.03 5.81 0.70
C ARG A 142 27.97 6.35 -0.36
N ALA A 143 29.07 5.66 -0.64
CA ALA A 143 30.02 6.07 -1.67
C ALA A 143 29.34 6.11 -3.04
N HIS A 144 28.53 5.10 -3.36
CA HIS A 144 27.78 5.05 -4.62
C HIS A 144 26.69 6.13 -4.68
N SER A 145 25.94 6.33 -3.60
CA SER A 145 24.94 7.40 -3.44
C SER A 145 25.53 8.78 -3.72
N ARG A 146 26.69 9.10 -3.10
CA ARG A 146 27.40 10.38 -3.31
C ARG A 146 27.86 10.56 -4.75
N ARG A 147 28.45 9.52 -5.36
CA ARG A 147 28.94 9.58 -6.75
C ARG A 147 27.83 9.79 -7.78
N ARG A 148 26.60 9.35 -7.47
CA ARG A 148 25.44 9.44 -8.38
C ARG A 148 24.42 10.50 -7.97
N SER A 149 24.66 11.25 -6.89
CA SER A 149 23.69 12.19 -6.29
C SER A 149 22.29 11.60 -6.11
N ARG A 150 22.23 10.33 -5.70
CA ARG A 150 20.96 9.61 -5.42
C ARG A 150 20.83 9.35 -3.93
N LYS A 151 19.59 9.19 -3.42
CA LYS A 151 19.40 8.83 -2.01
C LYS A 151 19.94 7.42 -1.77
N VAL A 152 20.52 7.18 -0.60
CA VAL A 152 21.06 5.86 -0.22
C VAL A 152 20.00 4.76 -0.34
N ALA A 153 18.75 5.05 0.02
CA ALA A 153 17.63 4.13 -0.13
C ALA A 153 17.38 3.72 -1.59
N ASP A 154 17.51 4.65 -2.55
CA ASP A 154 17.31 4.36 -3.97
C ASP A 154 18.44 3.47 -4.53
N VAL A 155 19.67 3.66 -4.02
CA VAL A 155 20.80 2.81 -4.36
C VAL A 155 20.61 1.41 -3.78
N ALA A 156 20.18 1.32 -2.53
CA ALA A 156 19.88 0.05 -1.88
C ALA A 156 18.78 -0.72 -2.61
N ALA A 157 17.70 -0.05 -3.02
CA ALA A 157 16.62 -0.65 -3.82
C ALA A 157 17.16 -1.25 -5.13
N ALA A 158 18.02 -0.51 -5.84
CA ALA A 158 18.64 -1.00 -7.07
C ALA A 158 19.54 -2.24 -6.85
N VAL A 159 20.21 -2.32 -5.70
CA VAL A 159 21.02 -3.51 -5.33
C VAL A 159 20.11 -4.72 -5.08
N VAL A 160 19.02 -4.55 -4.32
CA VAL A 160 18.05 -5.61 -4.03
C VAL A 160 17.40 -6.12 -5.32
N GLU A 161 16.92 -5.20 -6.16
CA GLU A 161 16.27 -5.54 -7.43
C GLU A 161 17.22 -6.28 -8.38
N SER A 162 18.45 -5.78 -8.54
CA SER A 162 19.46 -6.47 -9.36
C SER A 162 19.79 -7.86 -8.82
N HIS A 163 19.82 -8.05 -7.50
CA HIS A 163 20.07 -9.36 -6.90
C HIS A 163 18.92 -10.35 -7.17
N LEU A 164 17.66 -9.89 -7.05
CA LEU A 164 16.49 -10.72 -7.34
C LEU A 164 16.47 -11.18 -8.81
N LEU A 165 16.70 -10.26 -9.76
CA LEU A 165 16.75 -10.58 -11.18
C LEU A 165 17.85 -11.59 -11.52
N LEU A 166 19.04 -11.43 -10.92
CA LEU A 166 20.15 -12.36 -11.13
C LEU A 166 19.89 -13.74 -10.49
N ARG A 167 19.12 -13.81 -9.39
CA ARG A 167 18.72 -15.09 -8.81
C ARG A 167 17.71 -15.83 -9.68
N THR A 168 16.68 -15.14 -10.15
CA THR A 168 15.64 -15.74 -11.00
C THR A 168 16.24 -16.29 -12.30
N ALA A 169 17.16 -15.56 -12.94
CA ALA A 169 17.85 -16.03 -14.15
C ALA A 169 18.63 -17.34 -13.93
N VAL A 170 19.31 -17.49 -12.78
CA VAL A 170 20.04 -18.72 -12.42
C VAL A 170 19.09 -19.89 -12.18
N GLU A 171 17.94 -19.65 -11.55
CA GLU A 171 16.92 -20.67 -11.28
C GLU A 171 16.21 -21.15 -12.56
N GLU A 172 15.96 -20.25 -13.51
CA GLU A 172 15.42 -20.58 -14.84
C GLU A 172 16.42 -21.36 -15.71
N GLU A 173 17.72 -21.02 -15.67
CA GLU A 173 18.75 -21.78 -16.37
C GLU A 173 18.95 -23.18 -15.78
N ALA A 174 18.87 -23.33 -14.45
CA ALA A 174 18.96 -24.62 -13.77
C ALA A 174 17.76 -25.55 -14.05
N THR A 175 16.62 -24.99 -14.46
CA THR A 175 15.39 -25.73 -14.76
C THR A 175 15.28 -26.12 -16.25
N ARG A 176 16.19 -25.65 -17.13
CA ARG A 176 16.23 -26.10 -18.53
C ARG A 176 16.79 -27.52 -18.60
N PRO A 177 16.01 -28.52 -19.06
CA PRO A 177 16.53 -29.87 -19.22
C PRO A 177 17.67 -29.81 -20.23
N HIS A 178 18.87 -30.17 -19.79
CA HIS A 178 20.01 -30.38 -20.68
C HIS A 178 19.62 -31.48 -21.65
N GLY A 179 19.23 -31.08 -22.87
CA GLY A 179 18.96 -31.98 -23.96
C GLY A 179 20.18 -32.84 -24.20
N ILE A 180 19.99 -34.15 -23.98
CA ILE A 180 20.93 -35.21 -24.33
C ILE A 180 21.22 -35.06 -25.82
N GLN A 181 22.47 -34.70 -26.16
CA GLN A 181 23.03 -34.98 -27.47
C GLN A 181 23.79 -36.30 -27.39
N ALA A 182 23.17 -37.37 -27.88
CA ALA A 182 23.77 -38.50 -28.63
C ALA A 182 22.68 -39.48 -29.02
#